data_AF-A0A550C0S2-F1
#
_entry.id   AF-A0A550C0S2-F1
#
_cell.length_a   1.000
_cell.length_b   1.000
_cell.length_c   1.000
_cell.angle_alpha   90.00
_cell.angle_beta   90.00
_cell.angle_gamma   90.00
#
_symmetry.space_group_name_H-M   'P 1'
#
loop_
_entity.id
_entity.type
_entity.pdbx_description
1 polymer ?
#
loop_
_entity_poly.entity_id
_entity_poly.type
_entity_poly.pdbx_seq_one_letter_code
_entity_poly.pdbx_strand_id
1 'polypeptide(L)'
;MVAVPGGELAALSEFPLDVMYEIFCYLHPAQLLAVSRTNKTLRGALLRRSARWIWKASFRNVKKLPEPPTDLSEPQYARLLFDKSCMVRWYNCLATHRGMG
;
A
#
# COMPACT_ATOMS: atom_id res chain seq x y z
N MET A 1 17.03 -3.82 -23.47
CA MET A 1 16.71 -4.19 -22.07
C MET A 1 17.77 -3.56 -21.19
N VAL A 2 17.44 -2.51 -20.43
CA VAL A 2 18.40 -1.88 -19.51
C VAL A 2 18.41 -2.72 -18.24
N ALA A 3 19.56 -3.34 -17.93
CA ALA A 3 19.82 -3.91 -16.62
C ALA A 3 19.92 -2.75 -15.62
N VAL A 4 18.99 -2.69 -14.68
CA VAL A 4 19.07 -1.79 -13.52
C VAL A 4 19.83 -2.55 -12.44
N PRO A 5 21.02 -2.11 -12.02
CA PRO A 5 21.70 -2.74 -10.90
C PRO A 5 20.99 -2.29 -9.62
N GLY A 6 19.92 -2.99 -9.26
CA GLY A 6 19.19 -2.70 -8.03
C GLY A 6 19.69 -3.60 -6.91
N GLY A 7 19.84 -3.02 -5.70
CA GLY A 7 20.08 -3.78 -4.48
C GLY A 7 18.93 -4.77 -4.19
N GLU A 8 18.88 -5.37 -2.99
CA GLU A 8 17.97 -6.47 -2.59
C GLU A 8 16.49 -6.36 -3.05
N LEU A 9 15.99 -5.15 -3.36
CA LEU A 9 14.64 -4.91 -3.89
C LEU A 9 14.49 -5.11 -5.41
N ALA A 10 15.57 -5.30 -6.17
CA ALA A 10 15.52 -5.64 -7.60
C ALA A 10 14.84 -6.99 -7.83
N ALA A 11 15.16 -7.98 -7.00
CA ALA A 11 14.57 -9.31 -7.06
C ALA A 11 13.03 -9.26 -6.94
N LEU A 12 12.49 -8.35 -6.12
CA LEU A 12 11.04 -8.15 -6.02
C LEU A 12 10.42 -7.64 -7.33
N SER A 13 11.15 -6.85 -8.12
CA SER A 13 10.67 -6.30 -9.39
C SER A 13 10.74 -7.32 -10.55
N GLU A 14 11.41 -8.46 -10.35
CA GLU A 14 11.49 -9.55 -11.33
C GLU A 14 10.27 -10.48 -11.28
N PHE A 15 9.54 -10.51 -10.16
CA PHE A 15 8.34 -11.33 -10.04
C PHE A 15 7.12 -10.69 -10.73
N PRO A 16 6.20 -11.51 -11.27
CA PRO A 16 4.88 -11.04 -11.69
C PRO A 16 4.13 -10.37 -10.53
N LEU A 17 3.29 -9.38 -10.85
CA LEU A 17 2.56 -8.59 -9.86
C LEU A 17 1.62 -9.44 -8.98
N ASP A 18 1.06 -10.52 -9.52
CA ASP A 18 0.17 -11.41 -8.77
C ASP A 18 0.90 -12.16 -7.65
N VAL A 19 2.13 -12.63 -7.92
CA VAL A 19 2.99 -13.26 -6.91
C VAL A 19 3.36 -12.26 -5.83
N MET A 20 3.69 -11.02 -6.21
CA MET A 20 3.93 -9.95 -5.26
C MET A 20 2.71 -9.68 -4.37
N TYR A 21 1.51 -9.65 -4.94
CA TYR A 21 0.28 -9.44 -4.18
C TYR A 21 0.02 -10.53 -3.16
N GLU A 22 0.29 -11.79 -3.50
CA GLU A 22 0.20 -12.90 -2.57
C GLU A 22 1.17 -12.71 -1.39
N ILE A 23 2.42 -12.35 -1.65
CA ILE A 23 3.40 -12.04 -0.59
C ILE A 23 2.90 -10.87 0.29
N PHE A 24 2.37 -9.82 -0.34
CA PHE A 24 1.88 -8.63 0.36
C PHE A 24 0.69 -8.89 1.28
N CYS A 25 -0.13 -9.91 1.01
CA CYS A 25 -1.20 -10.33 1.90
C CYS A 25 -0.71 -10.83 3.26
N TYR A 26 0.53 -11.33 3.34
CA TYR A 26 1.13 -11.83 4.58
C TYR A 26 1.92 -10.76 5.34
N LEU A 27 2.16 -9.59 4.75
CA LEU A 27 2.89 -8.52 5.41
C LEU A 27 2.07 -7.89 6.54
N HIS A 28 2.78 -7.31 7.52
CA HIS A 28 2.15 -6.41 8.48
C HIS A 28 1.71 -5.12 7.75
N PRO A 29 0.54 -4.50 8.08
CA PRO A 29 0.07 -3.30 7.38
C PRO A 29 1.07 -2.13 7.38
N ALA A 30 1.88 -2.01 8.44
CA ALA A 30 2.97 -1.03 8.50
C ALA A 30 4.06 -1.27 7.43
N GLN A 31 4.42 -2.54 7.20
CA GLN A 31 5.39 -2.93 6.17
C GLN A 31 4.80 -2.73 4.78
N LEU A 32 3.54 -3.13 4.59
CA LEU A 32 2.82 -2.89 3.33
C LEU A 32 2.74 -1.39 3.00
N LEU A 33 2.51 -0.55 4.01
CA LEU A 33 2.57 0.90 3.87
C LEU A 33 3.96 1.40 3.48
N ALA A 34 5.03 0.88 4.08
CA ALA A 34 6.40 1.22 3.70
C ALA A 34 6.70 0.82 2.24
N VAL A 35 6.34 -0.40 1.83
CA VAL A 35 6.48 -0.89 0.45
C VAL A 35 5.74 0.00 -0.55
N SER A 36 4.53 0.44 -0.21
CA SER A 36 3.75 1.35 -1.07
C SER A 36 4.42 2.73 -1.25
N ARG A 37 5.41 3.10 -0.42
CA ARG A 37 6.09 4.41 -0.49
C ARG A 37 7.44 4.35 -1.21
N THR A 38 8.10 3.20 -1.22
CA THR A 38 9.47 3.07 -1.75
C THR A 38 9.52 2.93 -3.27
N ASN A 39 8.47 2.41 -3.91
CA ASN A 39 8.43 2.15 -5.34
C ASN A 39 7.18 2.78 -5.99
N LYS A 40 7.36 3.61 -7.02
CA LYS A 40 6.25 4.31 -7.71
C LYS A 40 5.25 3.35 -8.37
N THR A 41 5.73 2.22 -8.90
CA THR A 41 4.89 1.18 -9.51
C THR A 41 4.05 0.49 -8.44
N LEU A 42 4.68 0.06 -7.34
CA LEU A 42 3.97 -0.56 -6.22
C LEU A 42 3.01 0.42 -5.56
N ARG A 43 3.36 1.71 -5.45
CA ARG A 43 2.47 2.77 -5.00
C ARG A 43 1.21 2.84 -5.87
N GLY A 44 1.38 2.88 -7.18
CA GLY A 44 0.28 2.93 -8.14
C GLY A 44 -0.60 1.69 -8.12
N ALA A 45 -0.03 0.52 -7.79
CA ALA A 45 -0.74 -0.74 -7.63
C ALA A 45 -1.50 -0.83 -6.30
N LEU A 46 -0.79 -0.65 -5.18
CA LEU A 46 -1.30 -0.89 -3.83
C LEU A 46 -2.29 0.16 -3.34
N LEU A 47 -2.26 1.39 -3.86
CA LEU A 47 -3.17 2.46 -3.42
C LEU A 47 -4.46 2.54 -4.25
N ARG A 48 -4.64 1.64 -5.24
CA ARG A 48 -5.89 1.52 -6.00
C ARG A 48 -6.93 0.73 -5.22
N ARG A 49 -8.21 0.99 -5.53
CA ARG A 49 -9.34 0.23 -4.97
C ARG A 49 -9.24 -1.27 -5.29
N SER A 50 -8.66 -1.65 -6.43
CA SER A 50 -8.44 -3.05 -6.82
C SER A 50 -7.51 -3.81 -5.88
N ALA A 51 -6.61 -3.12 -5.16
CA ALA A 51 -5.69 -3.73 -4.19
C ALA A 51 -6.28 -3.79 -2.77
N ARG A 52 -7.52 -3.36 -2.56
CA ARG A 52 -8.18 -3.28 -1.25
C ARG A 52 -8.18 -4.62 -0.50
N TRP A 53 -8.33 -5.73 -1.23
CA TRP A 53 -8.31 -7.07 -0.65
C TRP A 53 -6.95 -7.42 -0.02
N ILE A 54 -5.84 -6.94 -0.59
CA ILE A 54 -4.49 -7.15 -0.06
C ILE A 54 -4.34 -6.49 1.31
N TRP A 55 -4.83 -5.25 1.45
CA TRP A 55 -4.82 -4.55 2.73
C TRP A 55 -5.71 -5.20 3.76
N LYS A 56 -6.92 -5.64 3.37
CA LYS A 56 -7.78 -6.40 4.28
C LYS A 56 -7.09 -7.68 4.76
N ALA A 57 -6.40 -8.39 3.87
CA ALA A 57 -5.62 -9.57 4.23
C ALA A 57 -4.49 -9.22 5.21
N SER A 58 -3.72 -8.16 4.95
CA SER A 58 -2.65 -7.73 5.85
C SER A 58 -3.15 -7.35 7.24
N PHE A 59 -4.31 -6.70 7.33
CA PHE A 59 -4.94 -6.36 8.61
C PHE A 59 -5.39 -7.59 9.41
N ARG A 60 -5.81 -8.68 8.75
CA ARG A 60 -6.18 -9.94 9.44
C ARG A 60 -5.00 -10.59 10.17
N ASN A 61 -3.78 -10.24 9.80
CA ASN A 61 -2.57 -10.76 10.45
C ASN A 61 -2.26 -10.06 11.78
N VAL A 62 -2.94 -8.95 12.10
CA VAL A 62 -2.72 -8.18 13.32
C VAL A 62 -3.82 -8.46 14.35
N LYS A 63 -3.41 -8.87 15.56
CA LYS A 63 -4.35 -9.13 16.66
C LYS A 63 -4.76 -7.82 17.34
N LYS A 64 -6.01 -7.76 17.82
CA LYS A 64 -6.56 -6.67 18.65
C LYS A 64 -6.52 -5.28 17.98
N LEU A 65 -6.86 -5.21 16.71
CA LEU A 65 -7.09 -3.91 16.06
C LEU A 65 -8.50 -3.38 16.32
N PRO A 66 -8.68 -2.05 16.39
CA PRO A 66 -10.00 -1.46 16.33
C PRO A 66 -10.66 -1.80 15.00
N GLU A 67 -11.99 -1.70 14.95
CA GLU A 67 -12.68 -1.77 13.66
C GLU A 67 -12.29 -0.56 12.80
N PRO A 68 -12.06 -0.77 11.48
CA PRO A 68 -11.76 0.32 10.57
C PRO A 68 -12.96 1.26 10.45
N PRO A 69 -12.77 2.58 10.63
CA PRO A 69 -13.81 3.58 10.40
C PRO A 69 -14.35 3.51 8.96
N THR A 70 -15.64 3.80 8.77
CA THR A 70 -16.32 3.69 7.47
C THR A 70 -15.89 4.74 6.45
N ASP A 71 -15.33 5.86 6.93
CA ASP A 71 -14.82 6.99 6.18
C ASP A 71 -13.38 6.82 5.69
N LEU A 72 -12.67 5.80 6.19
CA LEU A 72 -11.27 5.55 5.84
C LEU A 72 -11.11 4.36 4.90
N SER A 73 -10.33 4.55 3.84
CA SER A 73 -9.79 3.43 3.08
C SER A 73 -8.72 2.68 3.89
N GLU A 74 -8.52 1.41 3.60
CA GLU A 74 -7.56 0.56 4.30
C GLU A 74 -6.11 1.14 4.32
N PRO A 75 -5.56 1.71 3.23
CA PRO A 75 -4.25 2.39 3.29
C PRO A 75 -4.24 3.62 4.19
N GLN A 76 -5.35 4.38 4.25
CA GLN A 76 -5.47 5.54 5.15
C GLN A 76 -5.55 5.09 6.60
N TYR A 77 -6.28 4.00 6.87
CA TYR A 77 -6.36 3.40 8.19
C TYR A 77 -5.01 2.84 8.65
N ALA A 78 -4.27 2.17 7.75
CA ALA A 78 -2.92 1.67 8.05
C ALA A 78 -1.97 2.81 8.38
N ARG A 79 -2.10 3.92 7.65
CA ARG A 79 -1.35 5.14 7.94
C ARG A 79 -1.70 5.69 9.33
N LEU A 80 -2.99 5.83 9.65
CA LEU A 80 -3.43 6.34 10.95
C LEU A 80 -2.86 5.52 12.11
N LEU A 81 -2.83 4.19 11.97
CA LEU A 81 -2.38 3.29 13.02
C LEU A 81 -0.87 3.16 13.14
N PHE A 82 -0.14 3.15 12.03
CA PHE A 82 1.26 2.70 12.00
C PHE A 82 2.26 3.72 11.49
N ASP A 83 1.81 4.84 10.92
CA ASP A 83 2.70 5.87 10.42
C ASP A 83 2.99 6.92 11.49
N LYS A 84 4.28 7.25 11.67
CA LYS A 84 4.69 8.35 12.54
C LYS A 84 4.62 9.71 11.85
N SER A 85 4.32 9.75 10.55
CA SER A 85 4.26 10.99 9.76
C SER A 85 2.86 11.62 9.76
N CYS A 86 2.78 12.94 9.95
CA CYS A 86 1.51 13.68 9.94
C CYS A 86 0.73 13.46 8.62
N MET A 87 -0.58 13.19 8.72
CA MET A 87 -1.46 12.80 7.61
C MET A 87 -1.67 13.90 6.54
N VAL A 88 -1.08 15.08 6.73
CA VAL A 88 -1.29 16.34 5.99
C VAL A 88 -0.94 16.26 4.49
N ARG A 89 -0.16 15.26 4.06
CA ARG A 89 0.26 15.13 2.65
C ARG A 89 -0.69 14.35 1.72
N TRP A 90 -1.77 13.71 2.21
CA TRP A 90 -2.57 12.81 1.37
C TRP A 90 -3.85 13.43 0.78
N TYR A 91 -4.47 14.42 1.44
CA TYR A 91 -5.71 15.03 0.94
C TYR A 91 -5.53 15.73 -0.43
N ASN A 92 -4.33 16.21 -0.75
CA ASN A 92 -4.06 16.88 -2.03
C ASN A 92 -3.92 15.91 -3.23
N CYS A 93 -3.74 14.61 -3.03
CA CYS A 93 -3.60 13.66 -4.15
C CYS A 93 -4.92 12.97 -4.52
N LEU A 94 -5.88 12.88 -3.58
CA LEU A 94 -7.24 12.40 -3.85
C LEU A 94 -8.12 13.47 -4.53
N ALA A 95 -7.78 14.75 -4.39
CA ALA A 95 -8.51 15.85 -5.01
C ALA A 95 -8.30 15.98 -6.53
N THR A 96 -7.28 15.33 -7.11
CA THR A 96 -6.92 15.52 -8.53
C THR A 96 -7.62 14.52 -9.49
N HIS A 97 -8.48 13.62 -9.00
CA HIS A 97 -9.17 12.64 -9.87
C HIS A 97 -10.71 12.63 -9.76
N ARG A 98 -11.33 13.58 -9.05
CA ARG A 98 -12.80 13.69 -8.97
C ARG A 98 -13.32 15.01 -9.58
N GLY A 99 -12.76 15.39 -10.72
CA GLY A 99 -13.08 16.61 -11.45
C GLY A 99 -12.72 16.54 -12.94
N MET A 100 -13.20 15.50 -13.64
CA MET A 100 -13.28 15.46 -15.10
C MET A 100 -14.37 14.43 -15.45
N GLY A 101 -15.52 14.93 -15.88
CA GLY A 101 -16.74 14.18 -16.18
C GLY A 101 -17.95 14.83 -15.53
#